data_AF-A0A819IIJ8-F1
#
_entry.id   AF-A0A819IIJ8-F1
#
_cell.length_a   1.000
_cell.length_b   1.000
_cell.length_c   1.000
_cell.angle_alpha   90.00
_cell.angle_beta   90.00
_cell.angle_gamma   90.00
#
_symmetry.space_group_name_H-M   'P 1'
#
loop_
_entity.id
_entity.type
_entity.pdbx_description
1 polymer ?
#
loop_
_entity_poly.entity_id
_entity_poly.type
_entity_poly.pdbx_seq_one_letter_code
_entity_poly.pdbx_strand_id
1 'polypeptide(L)'
;MININITCGDAILNWCIENQIDVSNCSWSIGTFRSHFYTMAALINPPYPYSINNNTGLAFIRLGDGEMKLMFGISVKSIDPWSWRGGQSRLGQDLKKAIRYPKYQYNAYSPFYYGIYDAKDICPFHEFITMIYQHPKYLTYTNLFVNSNYPATKLLHRSLIRDHRKKIILIINNGASSKKLVELNDWACEILLYPHNGPLMWENNQFREEAIQKIVTTAKRYRNRLFAFSVGPLSRVLIHHAWLENPFNRYIDFGSTLDEMTKNRMTRPYQSNAELNHDPTYVINFDA
;
A
#
# COMPACT_ATOMS: atom_id res chain seq x y z
N MET A 1 4.08 6.43 35.08
CA MET A 1 3.22 5.91 34.00
C MET A 1 3.97 4.80 33.29
N ILE A 2 3.46 3.58 33.33
CA ILE A 2 4.07 2.44 32.64
C ILE A 2 3.78 2.63 31.15
N ASN A 3 4.81 2.93 30.35
CA ASN A 3 4.71 2.91 28.89
C ASN A 3 4.62 1.44 28.46
N ILE A 4 3.39 0.93 28.38
CA ILE A 4 3.15 -0.35 27.70
C ILE A 4 3.28 -0.05 26.21
N ASN A 5 4.33 -0.57 25.59
CA ASN A 5 4.51 -0.51 24.13
C ASN A 5 3.45 -1.43 23.49
N ILE A 6 2.23 -0.92 23.31
CA ILE A 6 1.18 -1.60 22.56
C ILE A 6 1.58 -1.54 21.08
N THR A 7 1.80 -2.68 20.46
CA THR A 7 2.04 -2.75 19.01
C THR A 7 0.71 -2.64 18.25
N CYS A 8 0.73 -2.26 16.97
CA CYS A 8 -0.46 -2.32 16.11
C CYS A 8 -1.15 -3.69 16.14
N GLY A 9 -0.40 -4.80 16.26
CA GLY A 9 -0.97 -6.14 16.44
C GLY A 9 -1.77 -6.27 17.73
N ASP A 10 -1.23 -5.79 18.84
CA ASP A 10 -1.92 -5.78 20.14
C ASP A 10 -3.17 -4.90 20.11
N ALA A 11 -3.10 -3.75 19.45
CA ALA A 11 -4.23 -2.83 19.31
C ALA A 11 -5.37 -3.44 18.45
N ILE A 12 -5.04 -4.15 17.37
CA ILE A 12 -6.03 -4.89 16.56
C ILE A 12 -6.63 -6.03 17.38
N LEU A 13 -5.82 -6.80 18.11
CA LEU A 13 -6.28 -7.91 18.94
C LEU A 13 -7.23 -7.42 20.04
N ASN A 14 -6.86 -6.36 20.75
CA ASN A 14 -7.71 -5.73 21.78
C ASN A 14 -9.04 -5.27 21.19
N TRP A 15 -9.01 -4.59 20.03
CA TRP A 15 -10.24 -4.17 19.35
C TRP A 15 -11.13 -5.37 18.95
N CYS A 16 -10.54 -6.48 18.48
CA CYS A 16 -11.29 -7.69 18.15
C CYS A 16 -11.95 -8.31 19.39
N ILE A 17 -11.22 -8.37 20.52
CA ILE A 17 -11.73 -8.87 21.80
C ILE A 17 -12.89 -7.99 22.29
N GLU A 18 -12.72 -6.67 22.28
CA GLU A 18 -13.76 -5.70 22.68
C GLU A 18 -15.05 -5.83 21.84
N ASN A 19 -14.92 -6.19 20.55
CA ASN A 19 -16.04 -6.28 19.62
C ASN A 19 -16.51 -7.73 19.38
N GLN A 20 -16.04 -8.70 20.16
CA GLN A 20 -16.42 -10.13 20.06
C GLN A 20 -16.20 -10.71 18.65
N ILE A 21 -15.15 -10.29 17.96
CA ILE A 21 -14.80 -10.77 16.63
C ILE A 21 -13.95 -12.04 16.78
N ASP A 22 -14.37 -13.12 16.10
CA ASP A 22 -13.61 -14.37 16.09
C ASP A 22 -12.26 -14.21 15.37
N VAL A 23 -11.18 -14.38 16.14
CA VAL A 23 -9.79 -14.32 15.67
C VAL A 23 -9.13 -15.69 15.57
N SER A 24 -9.85 -16.79 15.83
CA SER A 24 -9.31 -18.16 15.82
C SER A 24 -8.69 -18.55 14.48
N ASN A 25 -9.23 -18.02 13.37
CA ASN A 25 -8.71 -18.20 12.01
C ASN A 25 -7.80 -17.04 11.54
N CYS A 26 -7.46 -16.11 12.43
CA CYS A 26 -6.52 -15.04 12.13
C CYS A 26 -5.11 -15.50 12.52
N SER A 27 -4.32 -15.98 11.55
CA SER A 27 -2.87 -16.24 11.70
C SER A 27 -2.04 -15.00 12.10
N TRP A 28 -2.69 -13.85 12.28
CA TRP A 28 -2.15 -12.52 12.51
C TRP A 28 -2.00 -12.17 14.00
N SER A 29 -2.67 -12.89 14.91
CA SER A 29 -2.64 -12.60 16.36
C SER A 29 -1.33 -12.99 17.06
N ILE A 30 -0.40 -13.63 16.36
CA ILE A 30 0.87 -14.18 16.92
C ILE A 30 2.09 -13.80 16.04
N GLY A 31 1.88 -13.05 14.95
CA GLY A 31 2.93 -12.72 13.99
C GLY A 31 3.75 -11.48 14.37
N THR A 32 5.07 -11.53 14.19
CA THR A 32 5.92 -10.33 14.30
C THR A 32 5.73 -9.42 13.07
N PHE A 33 6.07 -8.13 13.19
CA PHE A 33 6.13 -7.19 12.05
C PHE A 33 6.86 -7.76 10.82
N ARG A 34 7.88 -8.59 11.04
CA ARG A 34 8.65 -9.25 9.99
C ARG A 34 7.92 -10.43 9.35
N SER A 35 7.16 -11.22 10.11
CA SER A 35 6.37 -12.32 9.52
C SER A 35 5.26 -11.78 8.62
N HIS A 36 4.62 -10.67 9.00
CA HIS A 36 3.63 -10.01 8.14
C HIS A 36 4.23 -9.58 6.80
N PHE A 37 5.48 -9.12 6.79
CA PHE A 37 6.16 -8.75 5.56
C PHE A 37 6.34 -9.96 4.65
N TYR A 38 6.85 -11.07 5.18
CA TYR A 38 7.06 -12.28 4.37
C TYR A 38 5.74 -12.86 3.86
N THR A 39 4.69 -12.88 4.67
CA THR A 39 3.34 -13.27 4.23
C THR A 39 2.87 -12.40 3.07
N MET A 40 2.96 -11.07 3.20
CA MET A 40 2.55 -10.15 2.13
C MET A 40 3.43 -10.29 0.89
N ALA A 41 4.75 -10.44 1.05
CA ALA A 41 5.67 -10.65 -0.04
C ALA A 41 5.35 -11.92 -0.83
N ALA A 42 5.02 -13.02 -0.14
CA ALA A 42 4.58 -14.27 -0.75
C ALA A 42 3.21 -14.14 -1.45
N LEU A 43 2.29 -13.32 -0.93
CA LEU A 43 1.02 -13.04 -1.62
C LEU A 43 1.22 -12.20 -2.90
N ILE A 44 2.16 -11.25 -2.87
CA ILE A 44 2.46 -10.38 -4.02
C ILE A 44 3.25 -11.14 -5.11
N ASN A 45 4.21 -11.96 -4.69
CA ASN A 45 5.11 -12.73 -5.53
C ASN A 45 5.21 -14.18 -5.02
N PRO A 46 4.20 -15.03 -5.25
CA PRO A 46 4.22 -16.37 -4.71
C PRO A 46 5.33 -17.21 -5.33
N PRO A 47 5.99 -18.04 -4.52
CA PRO A 47 7.06 -18.90 -5.00
C PRO A 47 6.51 -20.00 -5.91
N TYR A 48 7.30 -20.39 -6.90
CA TYR A 48 7.01 -21.58 -7.69
C TYR A 48 6.98 -22.84 -6.78
N PRO A 49 6.10 -23.84 -7.00
CA PRO A 49 5.09 -23.98 -8.06
C PRO A 49 3.74 -23.33 -7.72
N TYR A 50 3.63 -22.61 -6.60
CA TYR A 50 2.42 -21.89 -6.23
C TYR A 50 2.23 -20.71 -7.18
N SER A 51 1.64 -21.00 -8.35
CA SER A 51 1.16 -19.96 -9.23
C SER A 51 0.03 -19.21 -8.53
N ILE A 52 -0.01 -17.89 -8.73
CA ILE A 52 -1.20 -17.11 -8.42
C ILE A 52 -2.35 -17.84 -9.10
N ASN A 53 -3.28 -18.38 -8.31
CA ASN A 53 -4.48 -18.94 -8.89
C ASN A 53 -5.05 -17.84 -9.79
N ASN A 54 -5.17 -18.10 -11.10
CA ASN A 54 -5.47 -17.09 -12.13
C ASN A 54 -6.84 -16.38 -11.92
N ASN A 55 -7.53 -16.74 -10.83
CA ASN A 55 -8.79 -16.22 -10.34
C ASN A 55 -8.71 -15.45 -9.01
N THR A 56 -7.52 -15.22 -8.43
CA THR A 56 -7.38 -14.47 -7.17
C THR A 56 -6.37 -13.33 -7.31
N GLY A 57 -6.87 -12.10 -7.39
CA GLY A 57 -6.03 -10.91 -7.24
C GLY A 57 -5.77 -10.58 -5.77
N LEU A 58 -5.19 -9.40 -5.54
CA LEU A 58 -4.87 -8.86 -4.23
C LEU A 58 -4.87 -7.33 -4.31
N ALA A 59 -5.43 -6.64 -3.32
CA ALA A 59 -5.18 -5.21 -3.15
C ALA A 59 -4.51 -4.98 -1.80
N PHE A 60 -3.56 -4.06 -1.73
CA PHE A 60 -2.96 -3.62 -0.48
C PHE A 60 -2.79 -2.10 -0.51
N ILE A 61 -3.44 -1.44 0.44
CA ILE A 61 -3.27 -0.01 0.68
C ILE A 61 -2.61 0.21 2.04
N ARG A 62 -1.78 1.25 2.15
CA ARG A 62 -1.13 1.62 3.42
C ARG A 62 -1.76 2.91 3.91
N LEU A 63 -2.17 3.03 5.15
CA LEU A 63 -2.83 4.25 5.64
C LEU A 63 -1.90 4.90 6.66
N GLY A 64 -1.30 6.02 6.26
CA GLY A 64 -0.35 6.76 7.08
C GLY A 64 -1.01 7.94 7.79
N ASP A 65 -0.20 8.67 8.55
CA ASP A 65 -0.64 9.86 9.27
C ASP A 65 -1.12 10.97 8.31
N GLY A 66 -0.48 11.12 7.15
CA GLY A 66 -0.87 12.10 6.14
C GLY A 66 -2.26 11.87 5.57
N GLU A 67 -2.62 10.62 5.26
CA GLU A 67 -3.97 10.28 4.79
C GLU A 67 -5.01 10.51 5.88
N MET A 68 -4.70 10.12 7.13
CA MET A 68 -5.57 10.36 8.27
C MET A 68 -5.85 11.86 8.44
N LYS A 69 -4.80 12.70 8.40
CA LYS A 69 -4.95 14.16 8.49
C LYS A 69 -5.84 14.70 7.35
N LEU A 70 -5.67 14.23 6.12
CA LEU A 70 -6.54 14.61 5.00
C LEU A 70 -8.00 14.21 5.22
N MET A 71 -8.26 13.00 5.71
CA MET A 71 -9.61 12.51 5.99
C MET A 71 -10.34 13.36 7.04
N PHE A 72 -9.62 13.81 8.07
CA PHE A 72 -10.19 14.60 9.17
C PHE A 72 -10.08 16.11 8.96
N GLY A 73 -9.54 16.56 7.82
CA GLY A 73 -9.36 17.98 7.54
C GLY A 73 -8.33 18.66 8.45
N ILE A 74 -7.38 17.89 8.96
CA ILE A 74 -6.27 18.38 9.76
C ILE A 74 -5.17 18.87 8.80
N SER A 75 -4.52 19.97 9.15
CA SER A 75 -3.41 20.48 8.36
C SER A 75 -2.21 19.51 8.38
N VAL A 76 -1.49 19.43 7.26
CA VAL A 76 -0.32 18.57 7.14
C VAL A 76 0.69 19.19 6.18
N LYS A 77 1.95 19.19 6.60
CA LYS A 77 3.10 19.50 5.74
C LYS A 77 3.86 18.19 5.50
N SER A 78 3.80 17.68 4.28
CA SER A 78 4.48 16.43 3.94
C SER A 78 5.97 16.64 3.72
N ILE A 79 6.74 15.55 3.83
CA ILE A 79 8.12 15.47 3.34
C ILE A 79 8.12 15.50 1.79
N ASP A 80 7.05 14.98 1.18
CA ASP A 80 6.81 15.13 -0.25
C ASP A 80 6.34 16.55 -0.59
N PRO A 81 6.39 16.96 -1.88
CA PRO A 81 5.98 18.30 -2.34
C PRO A 81 4.45 18.51 -2.34
N TRP A 82 3.78 18.11 -1.26
CA TRP A 82 2.36 18.38 -1.03
C TRP A 82 2.12 18.81 0.41
N SER A 83 1.10 19.63 0.60
CA SER A 83 0.66 20.07 1.91
C SER A 83 -0.84 20.34 1.88
N TRP A 84 -1.49 20.20 3.03
CA TRP A 84 -2.88 20.56 3.21
C TRP A 84 -2.99 21.60 4.33
N ARG A 85 -3.72 22.69 4.07
CA ARG A 85 -3.87 23.79 5.03
C ARG A 85 -4.91 23.50 6.13
N GLY A 86 -5.61 22.37 6.04
CA GLY A 86 -6.73 22.03 6.91
C GLY A 86 -8.08 22.33 6.24
N GLY A 87 -9.15 21.88 6.88
CA GLY A 87 -10.51 21.90 6.32
C GLY A 87 -10.81 20.66 5.46
N GLN A 88 -12.07 20.55 5.05
CA GLN A 88 -12.56 19.42 4.25
C GLN A 88 -11.80 19.33 2.92
N SER A 89 -11.27 18.13 2.62
CA SER A 89 -10.67 17.81 1.32
C SER A 89 -11.57 16.84 0.56
N ARG A 90 -11.72 17.05 -0.75
CA ARG A 90 -12.35 16.07 -1.64
C ARG A 90 -11.60 14.74 -1.64
N LEU A 91 -10.26 14.79 -1.64
CA LEU A 91 -9.46 13.59 -1.50
C LEU A 91 -9.68 12.93 -0.15
N GLY A 92 -9.77 13.71 0.94
CA GLY A 92 -10.15 13.21 2.26
C GLY A 92 -11.49 12.47 2.24
N GLN A 93 -12.50 13.01 1.58
CA GLN A 93 -13.81 12.36 1.44
C GLN A 93 -13.74 11.05 0.63
N ASP A 94 -12.99 11.04 -0.48
CA ASP A 94 -12.85 9.84 -1.30
C ASP A 94 -11.98 8.77 -0.62
N LEU A 95 -10.99 9.17 0.20
CA LEU A 95 -10.26 8.25 1.09
C LEU A 95 -11.20 7.59 2.09
N LYS A 96 -12.07 8.37 2.75
CA LYS A 96 -13.09 7.84 3.68
C LYS A 96 -13.99 6.83 2.98
N LYS A 97 -14.42 7.10 1.75
CA LYS A 97 -15.22 6.15 0.95
C LYS A 97 -14.41 4.88 0.64
N ALA A 98 -13.19 5.02 0.12
CA ALA A 98 -12.34 3.90 -0.29
C ALA A 98 -12.08 2.88 0.83
N ILE A 99 -12.00 3.34 2.10
CA ILE A 99 -11.77 2.45 3.24
C ILE A 99 -13.05 1.89 3.87
N ARG A 100 -14.20 2.56 3.72
CA ARG A 100 -15.51 2.12 4.26
C ARG A 100 -16.25 1.14 3.36
N TYR A 101 -16.03 1.24 2.06
CA TYR A 101 -16.82 0.54 1.04
C TYR A 101 -16.72 -1.00 0.99
N PRO A 102 -15.78 -1.71 1.67
CA PRO A 102 -15.71 -3.17 1.55
C PRO A 102 -16.96 -3.94 1.98
N LYS A 103 -17.80 -3.35 2.84
CA LYS A 103 -18.93 -4.03 3.48
C LYS A 103 -20.01 -4.55 2.51
N TYR A 104 -20.20 -3.91 1.36
CA TYR A 104 -21.42 -4.10 0.54
C TYR A 104 -21.18 -4.60 -0.89
N GLN A 105 -19.93 -4.65 -1.38
CA GLN A 105 -19.63 -5.11 -2.74
C GLN A 105 -18.59 -6.22 -2.82
N TYR A 106 -17.75 -6.38 -1.81
CA TYR A 106 -16.87 -7.54 -1.76
C TYR A 106 -17.58 -8.63 -0.98
N ASN A 107 -17.58 -9.86 -1.51
CA ASN A 107 -17.71 -11.01 -0.63
C ASN A 107 -16.72 -10.80 0.53
N ALA A 108 -17.15 -10.97 1.79
CA ALA A 108 -16.39 -10.69 3.01
C ALA A 108 -15.02 -11.43 3.14
N TYR A 109 -14.60 -12.09 2.05
CA TYR A 109 -13.42 -12.91 1.85
C TYR A 109 -12.55 -12.41 0.68
N SER A 110 -12.73 -11.16 0.23
CA SER A 110 -11.93 -10.58 -0.84
C SER A 110 -10.56 -10.13 -0.31
N PRO A 111 -9.44 -10.49 -0.96
CA PRO A 111 -8.08 -10.19 -0.50
C PRO A 111 -7.68 -8.72 -0.67
N PHE A 112 -8.40 -7.81 0.00
CA PHE A 112 -8.11 -6.39 0.07
C PHE A 112 -7.57 -6.05 1.46
N TYR A 113 -6.26 -5.81 1.53
CA TYR A 113 -5.52 -5.59 2.75
C TYR A 113 -5.34 -4.10 3.08
N TYR A 114 -5.40 -3.81 4.37
CA TYR A 114 -5.29 -2.47 4.93
C TYR A 114 -4.09 -2.42 5.89
N GLY A 115 -3.07 -1.65 5.52
CA GLY A 115 -1.95 -1.32 6.39
C GLY A 115 -2.36 -0.19 7.33
N ILE A 116 -2.42 -0.44 8.63
CA ILE A 116 -2.86 0.52 9.63
C ILE A 116 -1.64 1.11 10.35
N TYR A 117 -1.73 2.41 10.65
CA TYR A 117 -0.71 3.12 11.39
C TYR A 117 -0.64 2.65 12.85
N ASP A 118 0.57 2.63 13.41
CA ASP A 118 0.82 2.12 14.75
C ASP A 118 0.20 3.00 15.85
N ALA A 119 -0.36 2.36 16.87
CA ALA A 119 -1.33 2.90 17.82
C ALA A 119 -0.73 3.81 18.91
N LYS A 120 0.33 4.56 18.60
CA LYS A 120 0.92 5.52 19.56
C LYS A 120 -0.10 6.58 20.01
N ASP A 121 -1.06 6.90 19.14
CA ASP A 121 -2.25 7.67 19.48
C ASP A 121 -3.49 6.76 19.37
N ILE A 122 -4.02 6.32 20.52
CA ILE A 122 -5.18 5.41 20.62
C ILE A 122 -6.46 6.04 20.06
N CYS A 123 -6.63 7.36 20.22
CA CYS A 123 -7.88 8.04 19.85
C CYS A 123 -8.13 8.08 18.33
N PRO A 124 -7.16 8.46 17.47
CA PRO A 124 -7.34 8.32 16.03
C PRO A 124 -7.38 6.86 15.58
N PHE A 125 -6.68 5.95 16.27
CA PHE A 125 -6.65 4.53 15.91
C PHE A 125 -8.05 3.88 15.98
N HIS A 126 -8.82 4.10 17.05
CA HIS A 126 -10.15 3.50 17.20
C HIS A 126 -11.15 4.04 16.15
N GLU A 127 -11.19 5.35 15.92
CA GLU A 127 -12.03 5.93 14.86
C GLU A 127 -11.59 5.41 13.47
N PHE A 128 -10.28 5.23 13.29
CA PHE A 128 -9.73 4.78 12.03
C PHE A 128 -10.00 3.30 11.73
N ILE A 129 -9.86 2.42 12.72
CA ILE A 129 -10.15 0.99 12.56
C ILE A 129 -11.65 0.74 12.41
N THR A 130 -12.50 1.48 13.13
CA THR A 130 -13.97 1.36 12.99
C THR A 130 -14.47 1.83 11.62
N MET A 131 -13.74 2.75 10.98
CA MET A 131 -13.99 3.11 9.58
C MET A 131 -13.58 2.02 8.59
N ILE A 132 -12.53 1.25 8.89
CA ILE A 132 -12.09 0.10 8.08
C ILE A 132 -12.99 -1.08 8.45
N TYR A 133 -14.13 -1.18 7.78
CA TYR A 133 -15.05 -2.29 7.98
C TYR A 133 -14.55 -3.53 7.22
N GLN A 134 -13.54 -4.21 7.77
CA GLN A 134 -12.91 -5.37 7.17
C GLN A 134 -12.56 -6.45 8.21
N HIS A 135 -12.57 -7.72 7.78
CA HIS A 135 -12.16 -8.83 8.62
C HIS A 135 -10.70 -8.66 9.08
N PRO A 136 -10.36 -8.90 10.37
CA PRO A 136 -9.03 -8.67 10.93
C PRO A 136 -7.88 -9.33 10.15
N LYS A 137 -8.14 -10.49 9.53
CA LYS A 137 -7.18 -11.18 8.65
C LYS A 137 -6.68 -10.39 7.43
N TYR A 138 -7.31 -9.27 7.09
CA TYR A 138 -6.86 -8.37 6.03
C TYR A 138 -6.22 -7.09 6.57
N LEU A 139 -5.98 -7.03 7.88
CA LEU A 139 -5.33 -5.90 8.53
C LEU A 139 -3.86 -6.22 8.76
N THR A 140 -3.00 -5.25 8.50
CA THR A 140 -1.55 -5.38 8.69
C THR A 140 -0.93 -4.01 8.99
N TYR A 141 0.39 -3.91 8.98
CA TYR A 141 1.11 -2.69 9.31
C TYR A 141 1.22 -1.74 8.11
N THR A 142 0.98 -0.44 8.31
CA THR A 142 1.18 0.58 7.25
C THR A 142 2.65 0.70 6.81
N ASN A 143 3.57 0.39 7.74
CA ASN A 143 5.01 0.51 7.52
C ASN A 143 5.65 -0.78 6.98
N LEU A 144 4.85 -1.74 6.49
CA LEU A 144 5.31 -3.09 6.18
C LEU A 144 6.55 -3.16 5.28
N PHE A 145 6.69 -2.24 4.34
CA PHE A 145 7.78 -2.21 3.36
C PHE A 145 8.90 -1.21 3.67
N VAL A 146 8.84 -0.52 4.81
CA VAL A 146 9.82 0.53 5.17
C VAL A 146 10.60 0.15 6.43
N ASN A 147 11.49 1.04 6.88
CA ASN A 147 12.27 0.88 8.11
C ASN A 147 13.06 -0.45 8.11
N SER A 148 12.93 -1.27 9.16
CA SER A 148 13.67 -2.53 9.31
C SER A 148 13.38 -3.56 8.23
N ASN A 149 12.25 -3.47 7.53
CA ASN A 149 11.93 -4.36 6.41
C ASN A 149 12.49 -3.86 5.07
N TYR A 150 12.97 -2.61 4.99
CA TYR A 150 13.38 -2.02 3.72
C TYR A 150 14.48 -2.80 2.96
N PRO A 151 15.51 -3.39 3.62
CA PRO A 151 16.46 -4.27 2.94
C PRO A 151 15.77 -5.43 2.20
N ALA A 152 14.81 -6.10 2.85
CA ALA A 152 14.05 -7.18 2.25
C ALA A 152 13.08 -6.68 1.16
N THR A 153 12.51 -5.48 1.32
CA THR A 153 11.73 -4.81 0.26
C THR A 153 12.54 -4.57 -1.00
N LYS A 154 13.82 -4.19 -0.89
CA LYS A 154 14.71 -4.07 -2.07
C LYS A 154 14.86 -5.41 -2.80
N LEU A 155 14.99 -6.51 -2.07
CA LEU A 155 15.04 -7.85 -2.66
C LEU A 155 13.71 -8.23 -3.33
N LEU A 156 12.58 -7.92 -2.69
CA LEU A 156 11.25 -8.11 -3.27
C LEU A 156 11.10 -7.32 -4.58
N HIS A 157 11.50 -6.05 -4.63
CA HIS A 157 11.44 -5.29 -5.89
C HIS A 157 12.27 -5.91 -7.02
N ARG A 158 13.47 -6.41 -6.69
CA ARG A 158 14.33 -7.11 -7.66
C ARG A 158 13.67 -8.40 -8.16
N SER A 159 13.09 -9.20 -7.27
CA SER A 159 12.38 -10.42 -7.66
C SER A 159 11.16 -10.09 -8.51
N LEU A 160 10.40 -9.05 -8.16
CA LEU A 160 9.24 -8.61 -8.95
C LEU A 160 9.61 -8.21 -10.37
N ILE A 161 10.68 -7.43 -10.54
CA ILE A 161 11.15 -7.05 -11.89
C ILE A 161 11.58 -8.28 -12.68
N ARG A 162 12.31 -9.20 -12.05
CA ARG A 162 12.80 -10.43 -12.69
C ARG A 162 11.63 -11.33 -13.10
N ASP A 163 10.71 -11.60 -12.18
CA ASP A 163 9.66 -12.61 -12.32
C ASP A 163 8.44 -12.07 -13.10
N HIS A 164 8.18 -10.75 -13.04
CA HIS A 164 7.05 -10.09 -13.70
C HIS A 164 7.48 -9.06 -14.74
N ARG A 165 8.65 -9.23 -15.36
CA ARG A 165 9.13 -8.35 -16.44
C ARG A 165 8.06 -8.21 -17.53
N LYS A 166 7.77 -6.96 -17.95
CA LYS A 166 6.69 -6.60 -18.89
C LYS A 166 5.30 -7.05 -18.45
N LYS A 167 5.11 -7.29 -17.15
CA LYS A 167 3.81 -7.54 -16.51
C LYS A 167 3.49 -6.61 -15.34
N ILE A 168 4.32 -5.60 -15.13
CA ILE A 168 4.12 -4.57 -14.11
C ILE A 168 3.56 -3.30 -14.75
N ILE A 169 2.43 -2.81 -14.26
CA ILE A 169 1.92 -1.48 -14.51
C ILE A 169 2.43 -0.57 -13.39
N LEU A 170 3.20 0.46 -13.74
CA LEU A 170 3.73 1.40 -12.77
C LEU A 170 2.84 2.63 -12.67
N ILE A 171 2.48 3.01 -11.45
CA ILE A 171 1.69 4.20 -11.16
C ILE A 171 2.52 5.08 -10.25
N ILE A 172 3.15 6.10 -10.82
CA ILE A 172 4.13 6.93 -10.13
C ILE A 172 3.85 8.42 -10.34
N ASN A 173 4.40 9.24 -9.45
CA ASN A 173 4.41 10.67 -9.68
C ASN A 173 5.30 11.04 -10.88
N ASN A 174 5.09 12.21 -11.47
CA ASN A 174 5.85 12.76 -12.59
C ASN A 174 7.26 13.25 -12.22
N GLY A 175 7.87 12.71 -11.16
CA GLY A 175 9.22 13.07 -10.69
C GLY A 175 10.34 12.28 -11.32
N ALA A 176 10.01 11.26 -12.13
CA ALA A 176 11.00 10.53 -12.92
C ALA A 176 11.49 11.41 -14.08
N SER A 177 12.80 11.45 -14.31
CA SER A 177 13.38 12.13 -15.48
C SER A 177 13.05 11.36 -16.77
N SER A 178 13.11 12.02 -17.93
CA SER A 178 12.85 11.37 -19.23
C SER A 178 13.76 10.17 -19.47
N LYS A 179 15.05 10.27 -19.14
CA LYS A 179 15.98 9.13 -19.18
C LYS A 179 15.49 7.99 -18.29
N LYS A 180 15.01 8.31 -17.09
CA LYS A 180 14.54 7.30 -16.17
C LYS A 180 13.27 6.60 -16.66
N LEU A 181 12.36 7.33 -17.30
CA LEU A 181 11.17 6.73 -17.90
C LEU A 181 11.52 5.71 -18.99
N VAL A 182 12.59 5.95 -19.77
CA VAL A 182 13.09 4.96 -20.73
C VAL A 182 13.58 3.70 -20.03
N GLU A 183 14.41 3.83 -19.00
CA GLU A 183 14.90 2.67 -18.21
C GLU A 183 13.74 1.89 -17.54
N LEU A 184 12.73 2.60 -17.03
CA LEU A 184 11.55 1.96 -16.45
C LEU A 184 10.76 1.19 -17.50
N ASN A 185 10.67 1.72 -18.72
CA ASN A 185 10.00 1.03 -19.83
C ASN A 185 10.69 -0.29 -20.21
N ASP A 186 11.94 -0.56 -19.84
CA ASP A 186 12.60 -1.84 -20.15
C ASP A 186 12.00 -3.04 -19.40
N TRP A 187 11.31 -2.79 -18.30
CA TRP A 187 10.72 -3.82 -17.46
C TRP A 187 9.26 -3.57 -17.10
N ALA A 188 8.78 -2.32 -17.10
CA ALA A 188 7.37 -2.02 -16.98
C ALA A 188 6.63 -2.36 -18.29
N CYS A 189 5.38 -2.79 -18.15
CA CYS A 189 4.43 -2.95 -19.25
C CYS A 189 3.83 -1.59 -19.67
N GLU A 190 3.48 -0.76 -18.69
CA GLU A 190 2.90 0.57 -18.89
C GLU A 190 3.25 1.45 -17.68
N ILE A 191 3.39 2.75 -17.90
CA ILE A 191 3.69 3.73 -16.85
C ILE A 191 2.61 4.82 -16.87
N LEU A 192 1.88 4.94 -15.76
CA LEU A 192 0.90 5.99 -15.53
C LEU A 192 1.50 7.06 -14.62
N LEU A 193 1.65 8.26 -15.17
CA LEU A 193 2.14 9.42 -14.43
C LEU A 193 0.99 10.22 -13.82
N TYR A 194 1.20 10.66 -12.57
CA TYR A 194 0.34 11.53 -11.80
C TYR A 194 1.14 12.73 -11.25
N PRO A 195 0.51 13.88 -10.95
CA PRO A 195 1.21 15.03 -10.41
C PRO A 195 1.72 14.79 -8.98
N HIS A 196 2.85 15.42 -8.67
CA HIS A 196 3.45 15.43 -7.33
C HIS A 196 2.55 15.99 -6.22
N ASN A 197 1.79 17.06 -6.52
CA ASN A 197 0.88 17.68 -5.57
C ASN A 197 -0.54 17.08 -5.67
N GLY A 198 -0.61 15.76 -5.59
CA GLY A 198 -1.84 14.99 -5.78
C GLY A 198 -3.04 15.51 -4.97
N PRO A 199 -2.91 15.77 -3.66
CA PRO A 199 -4.02 16.29 -2.85
C PRO A 199 -4.60 17.61 -3.34
N LEU A 200 -3.77 18.59 -3.71
CA LEU A 200 -4.28 19.86 -4.22
C LEU A 200 -4.91 19.71 -5.62
N MET A 201 -4.27 18.92 -6.49
CA MET A 201 -4.79 18.66 -7.83
C MET A 201 -6.13 17.94 -7.79
N TRP A 202 -6.35 17.06 -6.80
CA TRP A 202 -7.60 16.31 -6.62
C TRP A 202 -8.83 17.19 -6.31
N GLU A 203 -8.60 18.43 -5.88
CA GLU A 203 -9.70 19.38 -5.68
C GLU A 203 -10.31 19.83 -7.02
N ASN A 204 -9.56 19.75 -8.13
CA ASN A 204 -10.09 19.98 -9.47
C ASN A 204 -10.92 18.77 -9.94
N ASN A 205 -12.20 18.98 -10.24
CA ASN A 205 -13.13 17.93 -10.68
C ASN A 205 -12.66 17.19 -11.92
N GLN A 206 -12.26 17.93 -12.95
CA GLN A 206 -11.84 17.36 -14.21
C GLN A 206 -10.62 16.45 -14.02
N PHE A 207 -9.59 16.95 -13.32
CA PHE A 207 -8.40 16.14 -13.03
C PHE A 207 -8.76 14.87 -12.26
N ARG A 208 -9.62 14.97 -11.24
CA ARG A 208 -10.06 13.82 -10.45
C ARG A 208 -10.76 12.77 -11.31
N GLU A 209 -11.70 13.18 -12.16
CA GLU A 209 -12.43 12.29 -13.05
C GLU A 209 -11.51 11.62 -14.07
N GLU A 210 -10.63 12.39 -14.70
CA GLU A 210 -9.62 11.87 -15.64
C GLU A 210 -8.65 10.89 -14.95
N ALA A 211 -8.21 11.21 -13.72
CA ALA A 211 -7.32 10.37 -12.92
C ALA A 211 -7.95 9.01 -12.60
N ILE A 212 -9.24 8.99 -12.23
CA ILE A 212 -10.02 7.78 -11.96
C ILE A 212 -10.26 7.00 -13.26
N GLN A 213 -10.72 7.68 -14.32
CA GLN A 213 -11.00 7.03 -15.60
C GLN A 213 -9.75 6.38 -16.19
N LYS A 214 -8.59 7.03 -16.06
CA LYS A 214 -7.29 6.49 -16.48
C LYS A 214 -6.99 5.17 -15.79
N ILE A 215 -7.08 5.11 -14.45
CA ILE A 215 -6.74 3.86 -13.73
C ILE A 215 -7.77 2.74 -13.98
N VAL A 216 -9.06 3.09 -14.04
CA VAL A 216 -10.15 2.14 -14.34
C VAL A 216 -9.97 1.53 -15.73
N THR A 217 -9.71 2.35 -16.75
CA THR A 217 -9.50 1.88 -18.12
C THR A 217 -8.28 0.96 -18.23
N THR A 218 -7.19 1.30 -17.55
CA THR A 218 -6.00 0.44 -17.50
C THR A 218 -6.29 -0.88 -16.77
N ALA A 219 -7.01 -0.85 -15.64
CA ALA A 219 -7.41 -2.05 -14.90
C ALA A 219 -8.29 -3.00 -15.74
N LYS A 220 -9.23 -2.47 -16.54
CA LYS A 220 -10.05 -3.25 -17.49
C LYS A 220 -9.21 -3.99 -18.53
N ARG A 221 -8.18 -3.32 -19.06
CA ARG A 221 -7.37 -3.81 -20.18
C ARG A 221 -6.52 -5.03 -19.82
N TYR A 222 -6.11 -5.13 -18.57
CA TYR A 222 -5.14 -6.10 -18.11
C TYR A 222 -5.73 -7.08 -17.12
N ARG A 223 -5.30 -8.35 -17.19
CA ARG A 223 -5.61 -9.39 -16.21
C ARG A 223 -4.33 -10.01 -15.67
N ASN A 224 -4.34 -10.41 -14.40
CA ASN A 224 -3.23 -11.05 -13.69
C ASN A 224 -1.93 -10.23 -13.72
N ARG A 225 -2.02 -8.89 -13.75
CA ARG A 225 -0.88 -7.97 -13.70
C ARG A 225 -0.63 -7.42 -12.31
N LEU A 226 0.60 -6.98 -12.08
CA LEU A 226 0.96 -6.21 -10.89
C LEU A 226 0.87 -4.71 -11.20
N PHE A 227 0.00 -4.01 -10.50
CA PHE A 227 -0.10 -2.57 -10.46
C PHE A 227 0.65 -2.08 -9.21
N ALA A 228 1.80 -1.44 -9.42
CA ALA A 228 2.67 -0.97 -8.35
C ALA A 228 2.56 0.56 -8.22
N PHE A 229 2.07 1.02 -7.08
CA PHE A 229 1.73 2.43 -6.84
C PHE A 229 2.76 3.13 -5.95
N SER A 230 3.16 4.34 -6.38
CA SER A 230 3.90 5.35 -5.61
C SER A 230 3.43 6.76 -5.97
N VAL A 231 2.19 7.08 -5.59
CA VAL A 231 1.53 8.38 -5.85
C VAL A 231 0.96 9.02 -4.59
N GLY A 232 1.57 8.70 -3.44
CA GLY A 232 1.20 9.27 -2.14
C GLY A 232 -0.28 9.02 -1.80
N PRO A 233 -0.99 10.02 -1.23
CA PRO A 233 -2.39 9.86 -0.82
C PRO A 233 -3.35 9.40 -1.93
N LEU A 234 -3.04 9.66 -3.20
CA LEU A 234 -3.87 9.21 -4.32
C LEU A 234 -3.91 7.69 -4.47
N SER A 235 -2.87 6.98 -4.03
CA SER A 235 -2.72 5.53 -4.23
C SER A 235 -3.94 4.77 -3.71
N ARG A 236 -4.47 5.15 -2.55
CA ARG A 236 -5.56 4.44 -1.87
C ARG A 236 -6.86 4.51 -2.68
N VAL A 237 -7.19 5.71 -3.15
CA VAL A 237 -8.40 5.97 -3.93
C VAL A 237 -8.30 5.32 -5.32
N LEU A 238 -7.13 5.44 -5.96
CA LEU A 238 -6.91 4.82 -7.27
C LEU A 238 -6.93 3.29 -7.21
N ILE A 239 -6.28 2.69 -6.19
CA ILE A 239 -6.33 1.24 -5.95
C ILE A 239 -7.77 0.78 -5.71
N HIS A 240 -8.55 1.53 -4.93
CA HIS A 240 -9.95 1.22 -4.69
C HIS A 240 -10.76 1.14 -5.99
N HIS A 241 -10.68 2.16 -6.84
CA HIS A 241 -11.38 2.15 -8.13
C HIS A 241 -10.87 1.06 -9.08
N ALA A 242 -9.56 0.81 -9.12
CA ALA A 242 -8.97 -0.22 -9.96
C ALA A 242 -9.40 -1.64 -9.52
N TRP A 243 -9.47 -1.86 -8.21
CA TRP A 243 -9.89 -3.13 -7.63
C TRP A 243 -11.36 -3.43 -7.89
N LEU A 244 -12.24 -2.44 -7.72
CA LEU A 244 -13.67 -2.55 -8.06
C LEU A 244 -13.87 -2.95 -9.52
N GLU A 245 -13.01 -2.42 -10.39
CA GLU A 245 -13.11 -2.69 -11.81
C GLU A 245 -12.58 -4.08 -12.19
N ASN A 246 -11.43 -4.48 -11.63
CA ASN A 246 -10.85 -5.78 -11.95
C ASN A 246 -10.10 -6.37 -10.77
N PRO A 247 -10.74 -7.20 -9.93
CA PRO A 247 -10.14 -7.80 -8.75
C PRO A 247 -9.23 -9.00 -9.06
N PHE A 248 -8.96 -9.31 -10.34
CA PHE A 248 -8.02 -10.38 -10.74
C PHE A 248 -6.57 -9.88 -10.88
N ASN A 249 -6.35 -8.57 -10.78
CA ASN A 249 -5.01 -8.00 -10.74
C ASN A 249 -4.50 -7.85 -9.30
N ARG A 250 -3.19 -7.58 -9.16
CA ARG A 250 -2.56 -7.24 -7.88
C ARG A 250 -2.33 -5.74 -7.83
N TYR A 251 -2.84 -5.04 -6.84
CA TYR A 251 -2.72 -3.58 -6.68
C TYR A 251 -2.04 -3.25 -5.37
N ILE A 252 -0.78 -2.85 -5.44
CA ILE A 252 0.07 -2.72 -4.25
C ILE A 252 0.57 -1.29 -4.11
N ASP A 253 0.25 -0.68 -2.98
CA ASP A 253 0.86 0.57 -2.53
C ASP A 253 2.25 0.30 -1.96
N PHE A 254 3.28 0.47 -2.79
CA PHE A 254 4.68 0.43 -2.34
C PHE A 254 5.15 1.79 -1.82
N GLY A 255 4.54 2.88 -2.27
CA GLY A 255 4.92 4.26 -1.94
C GLY A 255 6.39 4.55 -2.20
N SER A 256 7.01 5.32 -1.29
CA SER A 256 8.38 5.82 -1.47
C SER A 256 9.46 4.74 -1.52
N THR A 257 9.14 3.47 -1.22
CA THR A 257 10.09 2.37 -1.40
C THR A 257 10.50 2.17 -2.86
N LEU A 258 9.66 2.62 -3.81
CA LEU A 258 9.96 2.64 -5.25
C LEU A 258 10.80 3.85 -5.69
N ASP A 259 11.04 4.83 -4.82
CA ASP A 259 11.65 6.11 -5.23
C ASP A 259 13.10 5.96 -5.71
N GLU A 260 13.90 5.09 -5.10
CA GLU A 260 15.26 4.83 -5.60
C GLU A 260 15.23 4.30 -7.04
N MET A 261 14.28 3.40 -7.32
CA MET A 261 14.14 2.79 -8.64
C MET A 261 13.47 3.70 -9.66
N THR A 262 12.66 4.67 -9.24
CA THR A 262 11.84 5.51 -10.14
C THR A 262 12.35 6.94 -10.27
N LYS A 263 13.12 7.43 -9.29
CA LYS A 263 13.67 8.80 -9.23
C LYS A 263 15.20 8.82 -9.14
N ASN A 264 15.85 7.66 -9.01
CA ASN A 264 17.30 7.52 -8.88
C ASN A 264 17.90 8.32 -7.70
N ARG A 265 17.14 8.45 -6.62
CA ARG A 265 17.58 9.11 -5.39
C ARG A 265 16.82 8.57 -4.19
N MET A 266 17.44 8.65 -3.02
CA MET A 266 16.76 8.47 -1.74
C MET A 266 15.87 9.71 -1.46
N THR A 267 14.66 9.47 -1.00
CA THR A 267 13.68 10.49 -0.62
C THR A 267 13.24 10.37 0.83
N ARG A 268 13.73 9.35 1.55
CA ARG A 268 13.38 9.07 2.95
C ARG A 268 14.61 8.64 3.78
N PRO A 269 14.65 8.99 5.08
CA PRO A 269 15.75 8.60 5.96
C PRO A 269 15.95 7.08 6.11
N TYR A 270 14.88 6.27 6.04
CA TYR A 270 15.01 4.81 6.18
C TYR A 270 15.79 4.15 5.03
N GLN A 271 16.01 4.87 3.92
CA GLN A 271 16.68 4.34 2.74
C GLN A 271 18.20 4.32 2.90
N SER A 272 18.76 5.31 3.60
CA SER A 272 20.21 5.39 3.87
C SER A 272 20.68 4.39 4.91
N ASN A 273 19.84 4.08 5.91
CA ASN A 273 20.20 3.18 7.01
C ASN A 273 20.09 1.69 6.64
N ALA A 274 19.64 1.37 5.43
CA ALA A 274 19.45 0.01 4.96
C ALA A 274 20.72 -0.63 4.35
N GLU A 275 21.85 0.08 4.33
CA GLU A 275 23.15 -0.48 3.93
C GLU A 275 23.94 -1.09 5.10
N LEU A 276 23.45 -0.99 6.33
CA LEU A 276 24.16 -1.49 7.53
C LEU A 276 23.36 -2.60 8.20
N ASN A 277 23.63 -3.83 7.76
CA ASN A 277 23.48 -5.15 8.42
C ASN A 277 23.10 -6.19 7.37
N HIS A 278 24.04 -6.44 6.45
CA HIS A 278 24.08 -7.70 5.73
C HIS A 278 24.38 -8.81 6.74
N ASP A 279 23.34 -9.48 7.23
CA ASP A 279 23.46 -10.86 7.64
C ASP A 279 23.23 -11.74 6.40
N PRO A 280 24.29 -12.33 5.80
CA PRO A 280 24.18 -13.14 4.60
C PRO A 280 23.46 -14.48 4.82
N THR A 281 23.02 -14.81 6.05
CA THR A 281 22.41 -16.11 6.36
C THR A 281 20.94 -16.25 5.98
N TYR A 282 20.24 -15.17 5.61
CA TYR A 282 18.90 -15.25 5.03
C TYR A 282 18.92 -15.00 3.52
N VAL A 283 19.61 -15.90 2.81
CA VAL A 283 19.22 -16.20 1.43
C VAL A 283 17.78 -16.67 1.50
N ILE A 284 16.87 -15.96 0.83
CA ILE A 284 15.53 -16.48 0.57
C ILE A 284 15.71 -17.65 -0.40
N ASN A 285 16.06 -18.81 0.13
CA ASN A 285 16.01 -20.07 -0.61
C ASN A 285 14.54 -20.41 -0.76
N PHE A 286 14.04 -20.29 -1.99
CA PHE A 286 12.72 -20.77 -2.38
C PHE A 286 12.73 -22.26 -2.74
N ASP A 287 13.83 -22.96 -2.49
CA ASP A 287 13.99 -24.39 -2.68
C ASP A 287 14.00 -25.09 -1.31
N ALA A 288 12.81 -25.33 -0.77
CA ALA A 288 12.53 -26.35 0.25
C ALA A 288 11.05 -26.76 0.18
#